data_AF-A0A455SMI5-F1
#
_entry.id   AF-A0A455SMI5-F1
#
_cell.length_a   1.000
_cell.length_b   1.000
_cell.length_c   1.000
_cell.angle_alpha   90.00
_cell.angle_beta   90.00
_cell.angle_gamma   90.00
#
_symmetry.space_group_name_H-M   'P 1'
#
loop_
_entity.id
_entity.type
_entity.pdbx_description
1 polymer ?
#
loop_
_entity_poly.entity_id
_entity_poly.type
_entity_poly.pdbx_seq_one_letter_code
_entity_poly.pdbx_strand_id
1 'polypeptide(L)'
;MIWTANRILSLILGIVFTIIGIVGFFFSSTMRVANMGGFDVDVVHNIVHLVTGIIALIATFMPWSRLFNQIFGVVYTLLGLAGLVYPAFYFDHRLLGIMHVNAVDHVLHLVAGIIALAVGFFVTGTEIRRTPTPTS
;
A
#
# COMPACT_ATOMS: atom_id res chain seq x y z
N MET A 1 -8.53 -5.85 -21.98
CA MET A 1 -8.68 -5.42 -20.57
C MET A 1 -8.81 -3.90 -20.55
N ILE A 2 -9.88 -3.36 -19.94
CA ILE A 2 -10.07 -1.91 -19.83
C ILE A 2 -9.29 -1.41 -18.60
N TRP A 3 -8.45 -0.39 -18.80
CA TRP A 3 -7.75 0.28 -17.71
C TRP A 3 -8.74 1.19 -16.96
N THR A 4 -8.99 0.86 -15.70
CA THR A 4 -9.81 1.66 -14.79
C THR A 4 -8.93 2.37 -13.77
N ALA A 5 -9.44 3.43 -13.13
CA ALA A 5 -8.74 4.08 -12.02
C ALA A 5 -8.29 3.09 -10.93
N ASN A 6 -9.11 2.06 -10.66
CA ASN A 6 -8.78 1.03 -9.69
C ASN A 6 -7.58 0.17 -10.14
N ARG A 7 -7.50 -0.23 -11.41
CA ARG A 7 -6.33 -0.98 -11.93
C ARG A 7 -5.07 -0.12 -11.93
N ILE A 8 -5.18 1.15 -12.32
CA ILE A 8 -4.06 2.10 -12.31
C ILE A 8 -3.55 2.28 -10.87
N LEU A 9 -4.45 2.48 -9.90
CA LEU A 9 -4.05 2.62 -8.51
C LEU A 9 -3.41 1.34 -7.97
N SER A 10 -4.00 0.17 -8.22
CA SER A 10 -3.39 -1.11 -7.80
C SER A 10 -2.02 -1.33 -8.43
N LEU A 11 -1.79 -0.87 -9.66
CA LEU A 11 -0.48 -0.91 -10.31
C LEU A 11 0.53 -0.03 -9.59
N ILE A 12 0.16 1.23 -9.31
CA ILE A 12 1.02 2.19 -8.62
C ILE A 12 1.38 1.65 -7.23
N LEU A 13 0.37 1.24 -6.45
CA LEU A 13 0.58 0.64 -5.13
C LEU A 13 1.47 -0.60 -5.23
N GLY A 14 1.22 -1.47 -6.21
CA GLY A 14 2.01 -2.67 -6.42
C GLY A 14 3.49 -2.39 -6.69
N ILE A 15 3.79 -1.49 -7.64
CA ILE A 15 5.16 -1.11 -7.94
C ILE A 15 5.84 -0.50 -6.71
N VAL A 16 5.18 0.46 -6.05
CA VAL A 16 5.75 1.16 -4.89
C VAL A 16 6.01 0.20 -3.73
N PHE A 17 5.04 -0.60 -3.32
CA PHE A 17 5.18 -1.52 -2.20
C PHE A 17 6.15 -2.67 -2.48
N THR A 18 6.19 -3.18 -3.71
CA THR A 18 7.20 -4.17 -4.11
C THR A 18 8.60 -3.58 -4.05
N ILE A 19 8.83 -2.37 -4.56
CA ILE A 19 10.13 -1.70 -4.48
C ILE A 19 10.51 -1.44 -3.03
N ILE A 20 9.61 -0.89 -2.21
CA ILE A 20 9.86 -0.64 -0.77
C ILE A 20 10.24 -1.95 -0.06
N GLY A 21 9.48 -3.03 -0.28
CA GLY A 21 9.76 -4.33 0.31
C GLY A 21 11.15 -4.87 -0.10
N ILE A 22 11.48 -4.83 -1.39
CA ILE A 22 12.79 -5.28 -1.91
C ILE A 22 13.92 -4.42 -1.36
N VAL A 23 13.81 -3.09 -1.44
CA VAL A 23 14.85 -2.16 -0.98
C VAL A 23 15.03 -2.30 0.53
N GLY A 24 13.96 -2.47 1.28
CA GLY A 24 14.01 -2.66 2.73
C GLY A 24 14.87 -3.84 3.16
N PHE A 25 14.90 -4.94 2.40
CA PHE A 25 15.79 -6.08 2.67
C PHE A 25 17.28 -5.76 2.58
N PHE A 26 17.67 -4.71 1.83
CA PHE A 26 19.05 -4.22 1.83
C PHE A 26 19.41 -3.40 3.08
N PHE A 27 18.42 -2.92 3.83
CA PHE A 27 18.60 -2.19 5.09
C PHE A 27 18.45 -3.11 6.31
N SER A 28 17.45 -3.99 6.32
CA SER A 28 17.29 -5.03 7.33
C SER A 28 16.73 -6.32 6.76
N SER A 29 17.47 -7.41 6.96
CA SER A 29 17.07 -8.78 6.69
C SER A 29 16.82 -9.58 7.98
N THR A 30 16.71 -8.91 9.12
CA THR A 30 16.50 -9.53 10.44
C THR A 30 15.38 -8.84 11.21
N MET A 31 15.04 -9.35 12.40
CA MET A 31 14.07 -8.70 13.31
C MET A 31 14.58 -7.40 13.95
N ARG A 32 15.81 -6.97 13.62
CA ARG A 32 16.37 -5.70 14.11
C ARG A 32 15.86 -4.56 13.24
N VAL A 33 15.45 -3.48 13.89
CA VAL A 33 15.07 -2.24 13.20
C VAL A 33 16.29 -1.65 12.49
N ALA A 34 16.08 -1.17 11.28
CA ALA A 34 16.98 -0.30 10.55
C ALA A 34 16.18 0.88 9.99
N ASN A 35 16.85 2.01 9.76
CA ASN A 35 16.21 3.18 9.17
C ASN A 35 16.51 3.24 7.67
N MET A 36 15.46 3.24 6.85
CA MET A 36 15.51 3.39 5.41
C MET A 36 14.95 4.76 5.03
N GLY A 37 15.81 5.78 4.99
CA GLY A 37 15.42 7.12 4.54
C GLY A 37 14.32 7.76 5.39
N GLY A 38 14.30 7.51 6.70
CA GLY A 38 13.28 8.00 7.63
C GLY A 38 12.18 6.99 7.96
N PHE A 39 12.09 5.85 7.28
CA PHE A 39 11.16 4.76 7.58
C PHE A 39 11.83 3.69 8.43
N ASP A 40 11.14 3.21 9.48
CA ASP A 40 11.68 2.13 10.30
C ASP A 40 11.24 0.79 9.72
N VAL A 41 12.23 -0.02 9.34
CA VAL A 41 12.02 -1.30 8.67
C VAL A 41 12.69 -2.44 9.40
N ASP A 42 12.08 -3.61 9.32
CA ASP A 42 12.65 -4.89 9.73
C ASP A 42 12.19 -5.99 8.75
N VAL A 43 12.65 -7.22 8.96
CA VAL A 43 12.31 -8.35 8.09
C VAL A 43 10.80 -8.56 7.94
N VAL A 44 10.00 -8.36 9.00
CA VAL A 44 8.56 -8.58 8.95
C VAL A 44 7.89 -7.46 8.16
N HIS A 45 8.25 -6.21 8.44
CA HIS A 45 7.73 -5.05 7.72
C HIS A 45 8.04 -5.14 6.22
N ASN A 46 9.25 -5.57 5.86
CA ASN A 46 9.69 -5.77 4.48
C ASN A 46 8.89 -6.88 3.77
N ILE A 47 8.63 -7.99 4.45
CA ILE A 47 7.78 -9.08 3.92
C ILE A 47 6.35 -8.57 3.70
N VAL A 48 5.77 -7.84 4.67
CA VAL A 48 4.42 -7.29 4.56
C VAL A 48 4.31 -6.35 3.35
N HIS A 49 5.28 -5.45 3.17
CA HIS A 49 5.34 -4.59 2.00
C HIS A 49 5.46 -5.37 0.69
N LEU A 50 6.37 -6.35 0.64
CA LEU A 50 6.59 -7.14 -0.58
C LEU A 50 5.35 -7.97 -0.97
N VAL A 51 4.73 -8.65 -0.01
CA VAL A 51 3.52 -9.45 -0.23
C VAL A 51 2.36 -8.55 -0.64
N THR A 52 2.16 -7.40 0.03
CA THR A 52 1.13 -6.44 -0.35
C THR A 52 1.34 -5.95 -1.78
N GLY A 53 2.58 -5.59 -2.14
CA GLY A 53 2.93 -5.14 -3.48
C GLY A 53 2.66 -6.20 -4.55
N ILE A 54 3.04 -7.45 -4.31
CA ILE A 54 2.79 -8.57 -5.24
C ILE A 54 1.27 -8.78 -5.42
N ILE A 55 0.49 -8.78 -4.33
CA ILE A 55 -0.97 -8.93 -4.41
C ILE A 55 -1.58 -7.78 -5.22
N ALA A 56 -1.11 -6.54 -5.03
CA ALA A 56 -1.57 -5.38 -5.79
C ALA A 56 -1.22 -5.45 -7.29
N LEU A 57 0.00 -5.92 -7.62
CA LEU A 57 0.40 -6.18 -9.00
C LEU A 57 -0.48 -7.25 -9.66
N ILE A 58 -0.81 -8.33 -8.94
CA ILE A 58 -1.77 -9.33 -9.42
C ILE A 58 -3.14 -8.68 -9.59
N ALA A 59 -3.63 -7.94 -8.59
CA ALA A 59 -4.94 -7.27 -8.60
C ALA A 59 -5.12 -6.37 -9.82
N THR A 60 -4.05 -5.72 -10.27
CA THR A 60 -4.01 -4.86 -11.46
C THR A 60 -4.58 -5.55 -12.70
N PHE A 61 -4.31 -6.85 -12.87
CA PHE A 61 -4.74 -7.63 -14.03
C PHE A 61 -6.03 -8.41 -13.78
N MET A 62 -6.49 -8.47 -12.53
CA MET A 62 -7.65 -9.25 -12.13
C MET A 62 -8.95 -8.42 -12.04
N PRO A 63 -10.13 -9.06 -12.09
CA PRO A 63 -11.42 -8.34 -11.96
C PRO A 63 -11.62 -7.72 -10.56
N TRP A 64 -10.85 -8.15 -9.57
CA TRP A 64 -10.97 -7.75 -8.16
C TRP A 64 -10.06 -6.56 -7.76
N SER A 65 -9.49 -5.80 -8.71
CA SER A 65 -8.71 -4.57 -8.42
C SER A 65 -9.44 -3.57 -7.50
N ARG A 66 -10.75 -3.38 -7.70
CA ARG A 66 -11.56 -2.52 -6.82
C ARG A 66 -11.62 -3.06 -5.39
N LEU A 67 -11.92 -4.35 -5.24
CA LEU A 67 -12.00 -4.99 -3.93
C LEU A 67 -10.64 -4.92 -3.22
N PHE A 68 -9.54 -5.12 -3.95
CA PHE A 68 -8.21 -4.93 -3.42
C PHE A 68 -8.01 -3.51 -2.86
N ASN A 69 -8.31 -2.46 -3.63
CA ASN A 69 -8.14 -1.08 -3.16
C ASN A 69 -9.04 -0.75 -1.96
N GLN A 70 -10.23 -1.33 -1.87
CA GLN A 70 -11.11 -1.17 -0.72
C GLN A 70 -10.50 -1.81 0.54
N ILE A 71 -10.05 -3.07 0.44
CA ILE A 71 -9.43 -3.80 1.57
C ILE A 71 -8.12 -3.12 1.97
N PHE A 72 -7.24 -2.86 1.02
CA PHE A 72 -5.99 -2.13 1.25
C PHE A 72 -6.28 -0.79 1.93
N GLY A 73 -7.26 -0.04 1.40
CA GLY A 73 -7.66 1.24 1.94
C GLY A 73 -8.08 1.18 3.41
N VAL A 74 -8.94 0.23 3.77
CA VAL A 74 -9.37 0.02 5.16
C VAL A 74 -8.17 -0.34 6.03
N VAL A 75 -7.40 -1.35 5.65
CA VAL A 75 -6.28 -1.86 6.46
C VAL A 75 -5.21 -0.79 6.67
N TYR A 76 -4.77 -0.13 5.61
CA TYR A 76 -3.69 0.87 5.68
C TYR A 76 -4.13 2.17 6.37
N THR A 77 -5.41 2.55 6.25
CA THR A 77 -5.95 3.66 7.05
C THR A 77 -5.92 3.32 8.54
N LEU A 78 -6.35 2.11 8.93
CA LEU A 78 -6.30 1.67 10.32
C LEU A 78 -4.86 1.60 10.86
N LEU A 79 -3.91 1.09 10.06
CA LEU A 79 -2.48 1.12 10.41
C LEU A 79 -1.99 2.55 10.62
N GLY A 80 -2.35 3.48 9.77
CA GLY A 80 -2.02 4.90 9.94
C GLY A 80 -2.62 5.51 11.21
N LEU A 81 -3.89 5.24 11.49
CA LEU A 81 -4.58 5.71 12.69
C LEU A 81 -4.02 5.11 13.98
N ALA A 82 -3.47 3.89 13.94
CA ALA A 82 -2.82 3.28 15.10
C ALA A 82 -1.64 4.13 15.62
N GLY A 83 -0.98 4.90 14.74
CA GLY A 83 0.07 5.84 15.14
C GLY A 83 -0.43 7.03 15.96
N LEU A 84 -1.68 7.47 15.74
CA LEU A 84 -2.27 8.59 16.48
C LEU A 84 -2.61 8.24 17.94
N VAL A 85 -2.78 6.94 18.22
CA VAL A 85 -3.10 6.43 19.56
C VAL A 85 -1.91 5.72 20.21
N TYR A 86 -0.69 5.99 19.74
CA TYR A 86 0.53 5.50 20.37
C TYR A 86 0.55 5.85 21.87
N PRO A 87 0.87 4.92 22.78
CA PRO A 87 1.40 3.56 22.55
C PRO A 87 0.36 2.42 22.62
N ALA A 88 -0.95 2.68 22.48
CA ALA A 88 -2.01 1.70 22.81
C ALA A 88 -1.90 0.33 22.10
N PHE A 89 -1.35 0.30 20.88
CA PHE A 89 -1.16 -0.91 20.08
C PHE A 89 0.31 -1.37 20.00
N TYR A 90 1.18 -0.85 20.87
CA TYR A 90 2.60 -1.11 20.83
C TYR A 90 3.05 -2.00 21.98
N PHE A 91 3.78 -3.05 21.64
CA PHE A 91 4.37 -3.99 22.59
C PHE A 91 5.85 -4.15 22.25
N ASP A 92 6.73 -3.86 23.21
CA ASP A 92 8.20 -3.90 23.00
C ASP A 92 8.64 -3.08 21.76
N HIS A 93 8.16 -1.83 21.66
CA HIS A 93 8.44 -0.91 20.55
C HIS A 93 7.99 -1.39 19.16
N ARG A 94 7.16 -2.43 19.09
CA ARG A 94 6.61 -2.98 17.83
C ARG A 94 5.11 -2.79 17.77
N LEU A 95 4.60 -2.39 16.61
CA LEU A 95 3.17 -2.34 16.37
C LEU A 95 2.60 -3.76 16.44
N LEU A 96 1.60 -3.95 17.29
CA LEU A 96 0.98 -5.23 17.64
C LEU A 96 1.99 -6.32 18.08
N GLY A 97 3.21 -5.93 18.49
CA GLY A 97 4.29 -6.85 18.83
C GLY A 97 4.97 -7.54 17.63
N ILE A 98 4.58 -7.20 16.39
CA ILE A 98 5.00 -7.95 15.19
C ILE A 98 6.14 -7.30 14.41
N MET A 99 6.13 -5.97 14.25
CA MET A 99 7.09 -5.25 13.40
C MET A 99 7.34 -3.83 13.89
N HIS A 100 8.50 -3.29 13.57
CA HIS A 100 8.82 -1.89 13.80
C HIS A 100 8.18 -1.02 12.73
N VAL A 101 7.60 0.09 13.18
CA VAL A 101 7.03 1.16 12.38
C VAL A 101 7.22 2.45 13.17
N ASN A 102 7.42 3.57 12.47
CA ASN A 102 7.53 4.87 13.08
C ASN A 102 6.43 5.83 12.61
N ALA A 103 6.52 7.09 13.02
CA ALA A 103 5.53 8.12 12.65
C ALA A 103 5.46 8.35 11.13
N VAL A 104 6.60 8.29 10.43
CA VAL A 104 6.67 8.49 8.98
C VAL A 104 6.00 7.31 8.27
N ASP A 105 6.21 6.08 8.75
CA ASP A 105 5.46 4.91 8.30
C ASP A 105 3.96 5.16 8.44
N HIS A 106 3.48 5.53 9.62
CA HIS A 106 2.05 5.75 9.86
C HIS A 106 1.43 6.80 8.93
N VAL A 107 2.13 7.91 8.66
CA VAL A 107 1.66 8.93 7.72
C VAL A 107 1.54 8.37 6.31
N LEU A 108 2.55 7.62 5.84
CA LEU A 108 2.51 6.97 4.54
C LEU A 108 1.31 6.01 4.43
N HIS A 109 1.13 5.15 5.43
CA HIS A 109 0.02 4.20 5.48
C HIS A 109 -1.35 4.92 5.48
N LEU A 110 -1.49 5.98 6.28
CA LEU A 110 -2.73 6.75 6.36
C LEU A 110 -3.09 7.39 5.02
N VAL A 111 -2.13 8.06 4.38
CA VAL A 111 -2.34 8.75 3.10
C VAL A 111 -2.66 7.74 1.99
N ALA A 112 -1.87 6.67 1.88
CA ALA A 112 -2.11 5.62 0.89
C ALA A 112 -3.48 4.94 1.10
N GLY A 113 -3.83 4.68 2.36
CA GLY A 113 -5.11 4.09 2.75
C GLY A 113 -6.30 4.97 2.36
N ILE A 114 -6.26 6.26 2.69
CA ILE A 114 -7.32 7.23 2.36
C ILE A 114 -7.49 7.35 0.84
N ILE A 115 -6.40 7.42 0.07
CA ILE A 115 -6.46 7.47 -1.39
C ILE A 115 -7.12 6.20 -1.94
N ALA A 116 -6.73 5.03 -1.42
CA ALA A 116 -7.29 3.76 -1.87
C ALA A 116 -8.77 3.59 -1.49
N LEU A 117 -9.19 4.06 -0.31
CA LEU A 117 -10.62 4.14 0.04
C LEU A 117 -11.36 5.06 -0.92
N ALA A 118 -10.82 6.24 -1.19
CA ALA A 118 -11.44 7.22 -2.08
C ALA A 118 -11.69 6.62 -3.48
N VAL A 119 -10.67 6.00 -4.07
CA VAL A 119 -10.77 5.37 -5.40
C VAL A 119 -11.61 4.09 -5.37
N GLY A 120 -11.47 3.27 -4.33
CA GLY A 120 -12.16 1.99 -4.20
C GLY A 120 -13.67 2.12 -4.04
N PHE A 121 -14.13 3.11 -3.26
CA PHE A 121 -15.54 3.31 -2.96
C PHE A 121 -16.24 4.35 -3.85
N PHE A 122 -15.55 5.43 -4.26
CA PHE A 122 -16.23 6.57 -4.88
C PHE A 122 -15.91 6.78 -6.36
N VAL A 123 -14.84 6.18 -6.91
CA VAL A 123 -14.50 6.35 -8.33
C VAL A 123 -15.06 5.21 -9.16
N THR A 124 -16.03 5.51 -10.03
CA THR A 124 -16.62 4.60 -11.03
C THR A 124 -16.34 5.08 -12.44
N GLY A 125 -15.76 4.19 -13.27
CA GLY A 125 -15.76 4.27 -14.74
C GLY A 125 -15.45 5.62 -15.39
N THR A 126 -14.18 6.03 -15.43
CA THR A 126 -13.71 6.90 -16.52
C THR A 126 -13.19 6.02 -17.64
N GLU A 127 -14.03 5.75 -18.63
CA GLU A 127 -13.49 5.37 -19.93
C GLU A 127 -12.61 6.53 -20.39
N ILE A 128 -11.31 6.30 -20.57
CA ILE A 128 -10.53 7.18 -21.44
C ILE A 128 -11.07 6.91 -22.83
N ARG A 129 -12.12 7.64 -23.22
CA ARG A 129 -12.74 7.57 -24.55
C ARG A 129 -11.63 7.88 -25.55
N ARG A 130 -11.09 6.85 -26.21
CA ARG A 130 -10.32 7.06 -27.43
C ARG A 130 -11.30 7.65 -28.42
N THR A 131 -11.14 8.91 -28.77
CA THR A 131 -11.90 9.53 -29.85
C THR A 131 -11.69 8.67 -31.10
N PRO A 132 -12.75 8.13 -31.73
CA PRO A 132 -12.58 7.40 -32.99
C PRO A 132 -11.97 8.36 -34.02
N THR A 133 -10.91 7.95 -34.69
CA THR A 133 -10.39 8.66 -35.86
C THR A 133 -11.52 8.72 -36.89
N PRO A 134 -11.91 9.90 -37.42
CA PRO A 134 -12.89 9.96 -38.48
C PRO A 134 -12.37 9.17 -39.67
N THR A 135 -13.11 8.15 -40.11
CA THR A 135 -12.89 7.51 -41.40
C THR A 135 -13.40 8.48 -42.48
N SER A 136 -12.47 9.05 -43.25
CA SER A 136 -12.77 9.78 -44.49
C SER A 136 -13.32 8.86 -45.57
#